data_AF-A0A7S3URA8-F1
#
_entry.id   AF-A0A7S3URA8-F1
#
_cell.length_a   1.000
_cell.length_b   1.000
_cell.length_c   1.000
_cell.angle_alpha   90.00
_cell.angle_beta   90.00
_cell.angle_gamma   90.00
#
_symmetry.space_group_name_H-M   'P 1'
#
loop_
_entity.id
_entity.type
_entity.pdbx_description
1 polymer ?
#
loop_
_entity_poly.entity_id
_entity_poly.type
_entity_poly.pdbx_seq_one_letter_code
_entity_poly.pdbx_strand_id
1 'polypeptide(L)'
;AVRAFAEVRFQGQTARTEAQAGAAPHWKHPVEMAFHPPGGDFTPARLAQITDVIHVSVFDELEVDDAEHGGFYEDEDGTRVEHRFLGSLEIPFGTVYMEGKVEGMFRLETPPVNLGYVYASAAR
;
A
#
# COMPACT_ATOMS: atom_id res chain seq x y z
N ALA A 1 10.15 -6.02 -14.89
CA ALA A 1 10.81 -5.19 -13.84
C ALA A 1 9.82 -5.01 -12.70
N VAL A 2 10.27 -5.05 -11.45
CA VAL A 2 9.39 -4.90 -10.30
C VAL A 2 8.90 -3.45 -10.23
N ARG A 3 7.58 -3.27 -10.11
CA ARG A 3 6.92 -1.97 -9.91
C ARG A 3 6.32 -1.96 -8.52
N ALA A 4 6.28 -0.82 -7.86
CA ALA A 4 5.70 -0.70 -6.53
C ALA A 4 4.72 0.45 -6.44
N PHE A 5 3.68 0.30 -5.64
CA PHE A 5 2.72 1.36 -5.31
C PHE A 5 2.48 1.42 -3.80
N ALA A 6 2.03 2.59 -3.33
CA ALA A 6 1.54 2.77 -1.98
C ALA A 6 0.02 2.81 -1.98
N GLU A 7 -0.60 2.10 -1.05
CA GLU A 7 -2.02 2.13 -0.74
C GLU A 7 -2.23 2.83 0.60
N VAL A 8 -3.24 3.69 0.67
CA VAL A 8 -3.67 4.35 1.89
C VAL A 8 -5.10 3.91 2.21
N ARG A 9 -5.32 3.47 3.43
CA ARG A 9 -6.62 3.05 3.95
C ARG A 9 -6.99 3.83 5.20
N PHE A 10 -8.17 4.42 5.20
CA PHE A 10 -8.67 5.26 6.29
C PHE A 10 -10.21 5.27 6.27
N GLN A 11 -10.85 5.05 7.43
CA GLN A 11 -12.32 5.01 7.56
C GLN A 11 -13.05 4.13 6.53
N GLY A 12 -12.47 2.96 6.20
CA GLY A 12 -13.05 2.04 5.22
C GLY A 12 -12.89 2.46 3.75
N GLN A 13 -12.31 3.64 3.48
CA GLN A 13 -11.90 4.04 2.14
C GLN A 13 -10.50 3.51 1.85
N THR A 14 -10.24 3.22 0.58
CA THR A 14 -8.94 2.82 0.07
C THR A 14 -8.62 3.66 -1.16
N ALA A 15 -7.41 4.19 -1.22
CA ALA A 15 -6.87 4.86 -2.40
C ALA A 15 -5.40 4.46 -2.58
N ARG A 16 -4.87 4.54 -3.80
CA ARG A 16 -3.49 4.12 -4.09
C ARG A 16 -2.81 5.07 -5.06
N THR A 17 -1.48 5.08 -5.02
CA THR A 17 -0.66 5.73 -6.03
C THR A 17 -0.61 4.90 -7.31
N GLU A 18 -0.11 5.51 -8.40
CA GLU A 18 0.35 4.75 -9.55
C GLU A 18 1.57 3.88 -9.19
N ALA A 19 1.68 2.71 -9.81
CA ALA A 19 2.82 1.83 -9.63
C ALA A 19 4.03 2.33 -10.42
N GLN A 20 5.16 2.52 -9.73
CA GLN A 20 6.40 3.04 -10.29
C GLN A 20 7.50 1.97 -10.30
N ALA A 21 8.30 1.93 -11.35
CA ALA A 21 9.37 0.94 -11.49
C ALA A 21 10.60 1.28 -10.64
N GLY A 22 11.32 0.25 -10.22
CA GLY A 22 12.64 0.36 -9.59
C GLY A 22 12.62 0.11 -8.08
N ALA A 23 13.82 -0.10 -7.52
CA ALA A 23 14.01 -0.47 -6.10
C ALA A 23 13.78 0.70 -5.12
N ALA A 24 13.74 1.94 -5.61
CA ALA A 24 13.48 3.15 -4.84
C ALA A 24 12.44 4.02 -5.59
N PRO A 25 11.16 3.62 -5.58
CA PRO A 25 10.12 4.29 -6.35
C PRO A 25 9.87 5.71 -5.84
N HIS A 26 9.70 6.65 -6.76
CA HIS A 26 9.24 8.01 -6.46
C HIS A 26 7.82 8.20 -7.00
N TRP A 27 6.80 7.98 -6.18
CA TRP A 27 5.41 8.05 -6.64
C TRP A 27 4.97 9.47 -7.03
N LYS A 28 5.35 10.49 -6.25
CA LYS A 28 4.99 11.90 -6.48
C LYS A 28 3.50 12.10 -6.80
N HIS A 29 2.63 11.27 -6.23
CA HIS A 29 1.21 11.21 -6.52
C HIS A 29 0.43 11.57 -5.25
N PRO A 30 -0.43 12.61 -5.28
CA PRO A 30 -1.28 12.93 -4.15
C PRO A 30 -2.39 11.89 -4.00
N VAL A 31 -2.70 11.51 -2.77
CA VAL A 31 -3.86 10.65 -2.45
C VAL A 31 -4.79 11.45 -1.55
N GLU A 32 -6.05 11.57 -1.97
CA GLU A 32 -7.09 12.28 -1.22
C GLU A 32 -8.07 11.28 -0.60
N MET A 33 -8.45 11.54 0.65
CA MET A 33 -9.40 10.71 1.39
C MET A 33 -10.40 11.59 2.12
N ALA A 34 -11.67 11.22 2.06
CA ALA A 34 -12.72 11.96 2.74
C ALA A 34 -12.79 11.54 4.21
N PHE A 35 -12.78 12.52 5.10
CA PHE A 35 -12.90 12.30 6.53
C PHE A 35 -14.33 12.54 7.02
N HIS A 36 -14.87 11.57 7.75
CA HIS A 36 -16.22 11.58 8.32
C HIS A 36 -16.11 11.38 9.83
N PRO A 37 -16.21 12.46 10.64
CA PRO A 37 -16.21 12.31 12.09
C PRO A 37 -17.48 11.59 12.55
N PRO A 38 -17.44 10.87 13.68
CA PRO A 38 -18.62 10.24 14.26
C PRO A 38 -19.76 11.25 14.45
N GLY A 39 -20.92 10.97 13.84
CA GLY A 39 -22.08 11.86 13.90
C GLY A 39 -21.95 13.18 13.14
N GLY A 40 -20.90 13.36 12.31
CA GLY A 40 -20.68 14.60 11.56
C GLY A 40 -20.21 15.79 12.42
N ASP A 41 -19.74 15.53 13.64
CA ASP A 41 -19.33 16.57 14.59
C ASP A 41 -17.84 16.91 14.44
N PHE A 42 -17.57 18.08 13.88
CA PHE A 42 -16.23 18.62 13.66
C PHE A 42 -15.71 19.49 14.81
N THR A 43 -16.34 19.45 16.00
CA THR A 43 -15.85 20.21 17.14
C THR A 43 -14.48 19.70 17.61
N PRO A 44 -13.59 20.58 18.11
CA PRO A 44 -12.26 20.16 18.59
C PRO A 44 -12.31 19.07 19.66
N ALA A 45 -13.33 19.12 20.54
CA ALA A 45 -13.52 18.11 21.58
C ALA A 45 -13.80 16.72 21.01
N ARG A 46 -14.52 16.61 19.89
CA ARG A 46 -14.74 15.33 19.20
C ARG A 46 -13.53 14.88 18.41
N LEU A 47 -12.92 15.78 17.65
CA LEU A 47 -11.75 15.45 16.83
C LEU A 47 -10.58 14.95 17.69
N ALA A 48 -10.39 15.52 18.87
CA ALA A 48 -9.37 15.08 19.83
C ALA A 48 -9.63 13.68 20.44
N GLN A 49 -10.85 13.14 20.32
CA GLN A 49 -11.23 11.81 20.83
C GLN A 49 -11.18 10.73 19.76
N ILE A 50 -10.88 11.09 18.51
CA ILE A 50 -10.84 10.13 17.40
C ILE A 50 -9.60 9.24 17.53
N THR A 51 -9.84 7.93 17.44
CA THR A 51 -8.81 6.89 17.54
C THR A 51 -8.54 6.20 16.20
N ASP A 52 -9.14 6.71 15.11
CA ASP A 52 -8.94 6.19 13.77
C ASP A 52 -7.47 6.21 13.38
N VAL A 53 -7.07 5.21 12.60
CA VAL A 53 -5.69 5.03 12.12
C VAL A 53 -5.69 5.11 10.60
N ILE A 54 -4.76 5.88 10.07
CA ILE A 54 -4.42 5.92 8.65
C ILE A 54 -3.38 4.81 8.43
N HIS A 55 -3.76 3.79 7.67
CA HIS A 55 -2.83 2.73 7.29
C HIS A 55 -2.23 3.04 5.92
N VAL A 56 -0.91 3.04 5.85
CA VAL A 56 -0.17 3.09 4.59
C VAL A 56 0.45 1.73 4.36
N SER A 57 0.17 1.10 3.23
CA SER A 57 0.73 -0.21 2.86
C SER A 57 1.46 -0.08 1.53
N VAL A 58 2.61 -0.75 1.40
CA VAL A 58 3.39 -0.74 0.17
C VAL A 58 3.37 -2.14 -0.43
N PHE A 59 3.17 -2.20 -1.75
CA PHE A 59 3.08 -3.44 -2.50
C PHE A 59 3.96 -3.38 -3.74
N ASP A 60 4.52 -4.53 -4.13
CA ASP A 60 4.98 -4.75 -5.49
C ASP A 60 3.81 -5.20 -6.38
N GLU A 61 3.81 -4.73 -7.61
CA GLU A 61 2.93 -5.11 -8.71
C GLU A 61 3.75 -5.90 -9.73
N LEU A 62 3.32 -7.13 -9.98
CA LEU A 62 4.00 -8.09 -10.84
C LEU A 62 3.02 -8.70 -11.82
N GLU A 63 3.37 -8.69 -13.11
CA GLU A 63 2.71 -9.52 -14.11
C GLU A 63 3.31 -10.92 -14.05
N VAL A 64 2.45 -11.92 -13.83
CA VAL A 64 2.79 -13.34 -13.75
C VAL A 64 2.12 -14.05 -14.91
N ASP A 65 2.88 -14.86 -15.62
CA ASP A 65 2.37 -15.71 -16.69
C ASP A 65 1.67 -16.94 -16.08
N ASP A 66 0.38 -17.11 -16.38
CA ASP A 66 -0.39 -18.23 -15.87
C ASP A 66 -0.15 -19.54 -16.65
N ALA A 67 0.63 -19.53 -17.74
CA ALA A 67 1.00 -20.73 -18.49
C ALA A 67 1.68 -21.80 -17.61
N GLU A 68 2.40 -21.39 -16.56
CA GLU A 68 3.07 -22.31 -15.61
C GLU A 68 2.09 -23.08 -14.70
N HIS A 69 0.83 -22.67 -14.60
CA HIS A 69 -0.18 -23.30 -13.72
C HIS A 69 -1.15 -24.26 -14.45
N GLY A 70 -0.90 -24.57 -15.74
CA GLY A 70 -1.53 -25.69 -16.45
C GLY A 70 -3.02 -25.53 -16.78
N GLY A 71 -3.49 -24.29 -16.92
CA GLY A 71 -4.92 -23.95 -16.95
C GLY A 71 -5.50 -23.41 -18.24
N PHE A 72 -4.84 -23.49 -19.40
CA PHE A 72 -5.35 -22.86 -20.63
C PHE A 72 -5.32 -23.76 -21.87
N TYR A 73 -6.26 -23.51 -22.78
CA TYR A 73 -6.24 -23.98 -24.16
C TYR A 73 -5.09 -23.29 -24.91
N GLU A 74 -4.53 -23.92 -25.95
CA GLU A 74 -3.30 -23.52 -26.68
C GLU A 74 -3.25 -22.07 -27.26
N ASP A 75 -4.30 -21.25 -27.07
CA ASP A 75 -4.49 -19.93 -27.71
C ASP A 75 -4.82 -18.78 -26.71
N GLU A 76 -4.75 -19.01 -25.39
CA GLU A 76 -5.00 -17.97 -24.37
C GLU A 76 -3.70 -17.58 -23.64
N ASP A 77 -3.10 -16.45 -24.02
CA ASP A 77 -2.04 -15.78 -23.25
C ASP A 77 -2.63 -15.14 -21.98
N GLY A 78 -2.75 -15.92 -20.90
CA GLY A 78 -3.25 -15.46 -19.61
C GLY A 78 -2.13 -14.88 -18.75
N THR A 79 -1.97 -13.55 -18.73
CA THR A 79 -1.17 -12.88 -17.69
C THR A 79 -2.08 -12.38 -16.57
N ARG A 80 -1.64 -12.56 -15.32
CA ARG A 80 -2.29 -12.00 -14.13
C ARG A 80 -1.43 -10.95 -13.45
N VAL A 81 -2.07 -9.97 -12.84
CA VAL A 81 -1.37 -9.00 -11.99
C VAL A 81 -1.47 -9.46 -10.54
N GLU A 82 -0.33 -9.74 -9.93
CA GLU A 82 -0.21 -10.00 -8.50
C GLU A 82 0.25 -8.76 -7.75
N HIS A 83 -0.28 -8.60 -6.53
CA HIS A 83 0.14 -7.57 -5.58
C HIS A 83 0.79 -8.23 -4.37
N ARG A 84 2.08 -8.00 -4.17
CA ARG A 84 2.87 -8.61 -3.09
C ARG A 84 3.17 -7.58 -2.02
N PHE A 85 2.74 -7.84 -0.80
CA PHE A 85 2.90 -6.93 0.33
C PHE A 85 4.38 -6.81 0.73
N LEU A 86 4.88 -5.58 0.84
CA LEU A 86 6.24 -5.28 1.27
C LEU A 86 6.31 -4.84 2.73
N GLY A 87 5.29 -4.12 3.19
CA GLY A 87 5.22 -3.62 4.56
C GLY A 87 4.21 -2.49 4.73
N SER A 88 3.99 -2.10 5.97
CA SER A 88 3.01 -1.08 6.34
C SER A 88 3.53 -0.06 7.34
N LEU A 89 2.82 1.06 7.46
CA LEU A 89 2.99 2.09 8.47
C LEU A 89 1.60 2.50 8.96
N GLU A 90 1.47 2.70 10.26
CA GLU A 90 0.25 3.20 10.88
C GLU A 90 0.47 4.62 11.40
N ILE A 91 -0.44 5.53 11.04
CA ILE A 91 -0.41 6.92 11.49
C ILE A 91 -1.74 7.20 12.18
N PRO A 92 -1.77 7.37 13.51
CA PRO A 92 -2.98 7.78 14.21
C PRO A 92 -3.50 9.11 13.66
N PHE A 93 -4.82 9.22 13.46
CA PHE A 93 -5.45 10.46 13.01
C PHE A 93 -5.11 11.63 13.92
N GLY A 94 -5.06 11.39 15.24
CA GLY A 94 -4.67 12.39 16.23
C GLY A 94 -3.30 13.02 15.94
N THR A 95 -2.34 12.25 15.43
CA THR A 95 -1.02 12.79 15.04
C THR A 95 -1.15 13.80 13.91
N VAL A 96 -1.92 13.48 12.87
CA VAL A 96 -2.15 14.40 11.74
C VAL A 96 -2.95 15.63 12.18
N TYR A 97 -3.95 15.43 13.04
CA TYR A 97 -4.80 16.52 13.53
C TYR A 97 -4.02 17.52 14.41
N MET A 98 -3.11 17.03 15.27
CA MET A 98 -2.33 17.90 16.16
C MET A 98 -1.17 18.58 15.45
N GLU A 99 -0.44 17.85 14.60
CA GLU A 99 0.76 18.38 13.93
C GLU A 99 0.45 19.10 12.60
N GLY A 100 -0.74 18.88 12.02
CA GLY A 100 -1.18 19.42 10.73
C GLY A 100 -0.46 18.84 9.52
N LYS A 101 0.76 18.32 9.70
CA LYS A 101 1.58 17.68 8.68
C LYS A 101 2.49 16.64 9.31
N VAL A 102 2.57 15.46 8.70
CA VAL A 102 3.51 14.40 9.08
C VAL A 102 4.48 14.19 7.91
N GLU A 103 5.76 14.51 8.12
CA GLU A 103 6.79 14.37 7.09
C GLU A 103 8.09 13.80 7.68
N GLY A 104 8.82 13.01 6.89
CA GLY A 104 10.07 12.39 7.30
C GLY A 104 10.33 11.05 6.63
N MET A 105 11.33 10.34 7.15
CA MET A 105 11.63 8.97 6.77
C MET A 105 10.96 8.03 7.76
N PHE A 106 9.99 7.26 7.29
CA PHE A 106 9.27 6.29 8.09
C PHE A 106 9.74 4.88 7.74
N ARG A 107 10.00 4.08 8.76
CA ARG A 107 10.33 2.66 8.57
C ARG A 107 9.02 1.90 8.42
N LEU A 108 8.94 1.08 7.37
CA LEU A 108 7.83 0.15 7.20
C LEU A 108 8.01 -1.05 8.13
N GLU A 109 6.90 -1.49 8.70
CA GLU A 109 6.77 -2.79 9.33
C GLU A 109 6.64 -3.85 8.24
N THR A 110 7.74 -4.57 8.01
CA THR A 110 7.83 -5.60 6.99
C THR A 110 7.48 -6.96 7.58
N PRO A 111 6.74 -7.82 6.87
CA PRO A 111 6.44 -9.17 7.36
C PRO A 111 7.73 -9.98 7.51
N PRO A 112 7.78 -10.96 8.43
CA PRO A 112 8.97 -11.77 8.66
C PRO A 112 9.36 -12.64 7.46
N VAL A 113 8.39 -12.95 6.60
CA VAL A 113 8.59 -13.74 5.38
C VAL A 113 7.73 -13.15 4.26
N ASN A 114 8.34 -12.85 3.12
CA ASN A 114 7.63 -12.45 1.90
C ASN A 114 7.37 -13.68 1.03
N LEU A 115 6.23 -14.32 1.25
CA LEU A 115 5.76 -15.42 0.41
C LEU A 115 5.50 -14.88 -1.00
N GLY A 116 6.11 -15.49 -2.01
CA GLY A 116 6.00 -15.08 -3.41
C GLY A 116 7.33 -14.66 -4.04
N TYR A 117 8.35 -14.30 -3.26
CA TYR A 117 9.68 -14.03 -3.82
C TYR A 117 10.53 -15.29 -3.79
N VAL A 118 10.92 -15.75 -4.97
CA VAL A 118 11.99 -16.75 -5.09
C VAL A 118 13.30 -15.99 -5.07
N TYR A 119 14.17 -16.26 -4.10
CA TYR A 119 15.54 -15.78 -4.20
C TYR A 119 16.15 -16.46 -5.42
N ALA A 120 16.46 -15.69 -6.46
CA ALA A 120 17.33 -16.18 -7.52
C ALA A 120 18.63 -16.58 -6.82
N SER A 121 18.85 -17.89 -6.67
CA SER A 121 20.11 -18.40 -6.14
C SER A 121 21.20 -17.80 -7.02
N ALA A 122 22.09 -17.01 -6.42
CA ALA A 122 23.24 -16.49 -7.12
C ALA A 122 23.93 -17.67 -7.79
N ALA A 123 23.85 -17.72 -9.13
CA ALA A 123 24.58 -18.70 -9.91
C ALA A 123 26.06 -18.56 -9.53
N ARG A 124 26.61 -19.66 -9.07
CA ARG A 124 27.99 -19.78 -8.58
C ARG A 124 28.96 -19.81 -9.74
#